data_AF-A0A979FJ26-F1
#
_entry.id   AF-A0A979FJ26-F1
#
_cell.length_a   1.000
_cell.length_b   1.000
_cell.length_c   1.000
_cell.angle_alpha   90.00
_cell.angle_beta   90.00
_cell.angle_gamma   90.00
#
_symmetry.space_group_name_H-M   'P 1'
#
loop_
_entity.id
_entity.type
_entity.pdbx_description
1 polymer ?
#
loop_
_entity_poly.entity_id
_entity_poly.type
_entity_poly.pdbx_seq_one_letter_code
_entity_poly.pdbx_strand_id
1 'polypeptide(L)'
;MSYRYCLADRVFNHEVSNEDIFAEAMQPIINGAVDGGNGTVIAYGYTATGKTYIMIISDESPGMLPLAFKSLFQCIREKPDRQYTIRASYLEIYKDRMVDLLETTGNIRGKKTLLLLEDPSGHFYLLRTMHRANSYTHVSATCINKVLAPTRSSEP
;
A
#
# COMPACT_ATOMS: atom_id res chain seq x y z
N MET A 1 28.38 -31.73 -0.93
CA MET A 1 27.43 -30.76 -1.51
C MET A 1 26.34 -30.51 -0.48
N SER A 2 26.28 -29.31 0.10
CA SER A 2 25.19 -28.94 1.02
C SER A 2 24.09 -28.25 0.24
N TYR A 3 22.91 -28.86 0.19
CA TYR A 3 21.70 -28.20 -0.31
C TYR A 3 21.21 -27.22 0.75
N ARG A 4 20.91 -25.98 0.35
CA ARG A 4 20.24 -24.99 1.20
C ARG A 4 18.76 -24.97 0.82
N TYR A 5 17.90 -25.31 1.76
CA TYR A 5 16.45 -25.20 1.60
C TYR A 5 15.99 -23.86 2.19
N CYS A 6 15.15 -23.13 1.47
CA CYS A 6 14.42 -22.00 2.03
C CYS A 6 13.07 -22.53 2.52
N LEU A 7 12.83 -22.42 3.82
CA LEU A 7 11.51 -22.65 4.40
C LEU A 7 10.78 -21.32 4.44
N ALA A 8 9.55 -21.33 3.94
CA ALA A 8 8.62 -20.22 4.03
C ALA A 8 7.28 -20.78 4.50
N ASP A 9 6.48 -19.96 5.17
CA ASP A 9 5.14 -20.37 5.59
C ASP A 9 4.32 -20.80 4.38
N ARG A 10 4.45 -20.07 3.27
CA ARG A 10 3.79 -20.36 1.98
C ARG A 10 4.65 -19.98 0.79
N VAL A 11 4.48 -20.73 -0.31
CA VAL A 11 5.14 -20.50 -1.60
C VAL A 11 4.08 -20.57 -2.69
N PHE A 12 3.92 -19.49 -3.44
CA PHE A 12 2.97 -19.41 -4.55
C PHE A 12 3.68 -19.65 -5.87
N ASN A 13 3.08 -20.46 -6.75
CA ASN A 13 3.55 -20.64 -8.12
C ASN A 13 2.82 -19.67 -9.07
N HIS A 14 3.15 -19.73 -10.36
CA HIS A 14 2.58 -18.85 -11.39
C HIS A 14 1.14 -19.21 -11.81
N GLU A 15 0.59 -20.31 -11.31
CA GLU A 15 -0.79 -20.75 -11.59
C GLU A 15 -1.78 -20.15 -10.57
N VAL A 16 -1.27 -19.65 -9.44
CA VAL A 16 -2.10 -19.04 -8.40
C VAL A 16 -2.48 -17.62 -8.82
N SER A 17 -3.77 -17.30 -8.74
CA SER A 17 -4.28 -15.96 -9.04
C SER A 17 -3.92 -14.94 -7.95
N ASN A 18 -3.96 -13.64 -8.30
CA ASN A 18 -3.79 -12.58 -7.31
C ASN A 18 -4.90 -12.63 -6.25
N GLU A 19 -6.11 -13.03 -6.61
CA GLU A 19 -7.24 -13.18 -5.71
C GLU A 19 -7.01 -14.28 -4.67
N ASP A 20 -6.43 -15.41 -5.07
CA ASP A 20 -6.12 -16.52 -4.16
C ASP A 20 -5.01 -16.12 -3.19
N ILE A 21 -3.93 -15.51 -3.69
CA ILE A 21 -2.85 -14.98 -2.86
C ILE A 21 -3.40 -13.92 -1.89
N PHE A 22 -4.32 -13.06 -2.35
CA PHE A 22 -4.96 -12.04 -1.52
C PHE A 22 -5.80 -12.66 -0.40
N ALA A 23 -6.68 -13.61 -0.72
CA ALA A 23 -7.55 -14.27 0.24
C ALA A 23 -6.74 -14.97 1.35
N GLU A 24 -5.60 -15.52 0.97
CA GLU A 24 -4.75 -16.31 1.85
C GLU A 24 -3.80 -15.46 2.71
N ALA A 25 -3.12 -14.48 2.11
CA ALA A 25 -2.06 -13.72 2.76
C ALA A 25 -2.52 -12.34 3.26
N MET A 26 -3.40 -11.65 2.55
CA MET A 26 -3.80 -10.28 2.88
C MET A 26 -5.09 -10.18 3.68
N GLN A 27 -6.10 -11.01 3.40
CA GLN A 27 -7.39 -10.94 4.08
C GLN A 27 -7.29 -11.05 5.62
N PRO A 28 -6.45 -11.94 6.21
CA PRO A 28 -6.28 -12.00 7.66
C PRO A 28 -5.73 -10.70 8.26
N ILE A 29 -4.82 -10.03 7.54
CA ILE A 29 -4.21 -8.77 7.96
C ILE A 29 -5.25 -7.65 7.98
N ILE A 30 -6.11 -7.59 6.95
CA ILE A 30 -7.20 -6.61 6.87
C ILE A 30 -8.20 -6.84 8.00
N ASN A 31 -8.60 -8.08 8.25
CA ASN A 31 -9.52 -8.41 9.33
C ASN A 31 -8.96 -7.95 10.69
N GLY A 32 -7.68 -8.26 10.96
CA GLY A 32 -6.99 -7.80 12.16
C GLY A 32 -6.94 -6.28 12.28
N ALA A 33 -6.72 -5.56 11.19
CA ALA A 33 -6.71 -4.10 11.17
C ALA A 33 -8.10 -3.50 11.46
N VAL A 34 -9.16 -4.08 10.88
CA VAL A 34 -10.56 -3.66 11.12
C VAL A 34 -11.00 -3.89 12.56
N ASP A 35 -10.40 -4.88 13.23
CA ASP A 35 -10.65 -5.20 14.63
C ASP A 35 -9.80 -4.39 15.62
N GLY A 36 -8.97 -3.46 15.13
CA GLY A 36 -8.19 -2.52 15.93
C GLY A 36 -6.70 -2.88 16.07
N GLY A 37 -6.23 -3.89 15.33
CA GLY A 37 -4.82 -4.23 15.24
C GLY A 37 -4.05 -3.39 14.22
N ASN A 38 -2.72 -3.57 14.19
CA ASN A 38 -1.85 -3.00 13.17
C ASN A 38 -1.42 -4.10 12.19
N GLY A 39 -1.57 -3.84 10.90
CA GLY A 39 -1.14 -4.73 9.82
C GLY A 39 -0.13 -4.04 8.91
N THR A 40 0.86 -4.78 8.41
CA THR A 40 1.86 -4.26 7.47
C THR A 40 2.19 -5.31 6.42
N VAL A 41 2.17 -4.92 5.15
CA VAL A 41 2.54 -5.78 4.03
C VAL A 41 3.67 -5.12 3.25
N ILE A 42 4.73 -5.88 2.99
CA ILE A 42 5.92 -5.42 2.26
C ILE A 42 6.18 -6.39 1.12
N ALA A 43 6.29 -5.86 -0.10
CA ALA A 43 6.76 -6.62 -1.25
C ALA A 43 8.28 -6.44 -1.38
N TYR A 44 9.04 -7.53 -1.32
CA TYR A 44 10.50 -7.54 -1.41
C TYR A 44 10.99 -8.46 -2.52
N GLY A 45 12.09 -8.09 -3.18
CA GLY A 45 12.66 -8.84 -4.31
C GLY A 45 13.54 -7.98 -5.20
N TYR A 46 14.29 -8.61 -6.11
CA TYR A 46 15.16 -7.92 -7.07
C TYR A 46 14.36 -7.08 -8.09
N THR A 47 15.00 -6.12 -8.76
CA THR A 47 14.33 -5.31 -9.81
C THR A 47 13.73 -6.20 -10.89
N ALA A 48 12.58 -5.78 -11.45
CA ALA A 48 11.85 -6.52 -12.49
C ALA A 48 11.27 -7.89 -12.09
N THR A 49 11.22 -8.26 -10.80
CA THR A 49 10.61 -9.51 -10.32
C THR A 49 9.10 -9.39 -10.04
N GLY A 50 8.40 -8.42 -10.64
CA GLY A 50 6.94 -8.33 -10.51
C GLY A 50 6.39 -7.73 -9.20
N LYS A 51 7.21 -7.08 -8.35
CA LYS A 51 6.71 -6.41 -7.12
C LYS A 51 5.58 -5.41 -7.41
N THR A 52 5.78 -4.54 -8.40
CA THR A 52 4.79 -3.53 -8.81
C THR A 52 3.56 -4.19 -9.45
N TYR A 53 3.77 -5.29 -10.17
CA TYR A 53 2.70 -6.08 -10.77
C TYR A 53 1.79 -6.66 -9.67
N ILE A 54 2.35 -7.44 -8.74
CA ILE A 54 1.59 -8.01 -7.63
C ILE A 54 0.89 -6.91 -6.81
N MET A 55 1.57 -5.81 -6.49
CA MET A 55 1.01 -4.79 -5.61
C MET A 55 -0.05 -3.90 -6.27
N ILE A 56 0.11 -3.53 -7.55
CA ILE A 56 -0.65 -2.41 -8.15
C ILE A 56 -1.27 -2.76 -9.50
N ILE A 57 -0.52 -3.41 -10.39
CA ILE A 57 -0.91 -3.58 -11.80
C ILE A 57 -1.25 -5.02 -12.11
N SER A 58 -2.47 -5.26 -12.58
CA SER A 58 -2.68 -6.20 -13.66
C SER A 58 -3.81 -5.66 -14.54
N ASP A 59 -3.54 -5.59 -15.85
CA ASP A 59 -4.49 -5.08 -16.85
C ASP A 59 -5.71 -6.01 -17.02
N GLU A 60 -5.65 -7.22 -16.45
CA GLU A 60 -6.68 -8.27 -16.55
C GLU A 60 -7.26 -8.69 -15.17
N SER A 61 -6.54 -8.43 -14.08
CA SER A 61 -6.93 -8.75 -12.69
C SER A 61 -6.45 -7.66 -11.70
N PRO A 62 -7.24 -7.28 -10.70
CA PRO A 62 -6.80 -6.28 -9.72
C PRO A 62 -5.58 -6.78 -8.91
N GLY A 63 -4.57 -5.92 -8.75
CA GLY A 63 -3.45 -6.18 -7.85
C GLY A 63 -3.86 -6.17 -6.36
N MET A 64 -2.91 -6.44 -5.49
CA MET A 64 -3.12 -6.53 -4.04
C MET A 64 -3.69 -5.26 -3.41
N LEU A 65 -3.20 -4.08 -3.80
CA LEU A 65 -3.61 -2.80 -3.23
C LEU A 65 -5.09 -2.46 -3.51
N PRO A 66 -5.61 -2.51 -4.75
CA PRO A 66 -7.03 -2.29 -5.00
C PRO A 66 -7.93 -3.35 -4.34
N LEU A 67 -7.51 -4.62 -4.30
CA LEU A 67 -8.22 -5.67 -3.58
C LEU A 67 -8.28 -5.36 -2.07
N ALA A 68 -7.18 -4.89 -1.49
CA ALA A 68 -7.11 -4.53 -0.07
C ALA A 68 -8.08 -3.40 0.29
N PHE A 69 -8.11 -2.33 -0.51
CA PHE A 69 -9.09 -1.26 -0.29
C PHE A 69 -10.52 -1.75 -0.44
N LYS A 70 -10.82 -2.54 -1.48
CA LYS A 70 -12.16 -3.11 -1.69
C LYS A 70 -12.61 -3.92 -0.47
N SER A 71 -11.77 -4.83 0.00
CA SER A 71 -12.05 -5.67 1.17
C SER A 71 -12.18 -4.86 2.46
N LEU A 72 -11.27 -3.91 2.71
CA LEU A 72 -11.34 -3.02 3.89
C LEU A 72 -12.69 -2.29 3.99
N PHE A 73 -13.13 -1.65 2.90
CA PHE A 73 -14.42 -0.96 2.88
C PHE A 73 -15.60 -1.93 2.98
N GLN A 74 -15.47 -3.16 2.48
CA GLN A 74 -16.49 -4.19 2.66
C GLN A 74 -16.60 -4.62 4.13
N CYS A 75 -15.50 -4.96 4.79
CA CYS A 75 -15.48 -5.36 6.20
C CYS A 75 -16.04 -4.27 7.13
N ILE A 76 -15.79 -3.00 6.81
CA ILE A 76 -16.35 -1.86 7.56
C ILE A 76 -17.88 -1.80 7.41
N ARG A 77 -18.42 -2.03 6.21
CA ARG A 77 -19.89 -2.03 5.98
C ARG A 77 -20.59 -3.18 6.68
N GLU A 78 -19.91 -4.31 6.84
CA GLU A 78 -20.44 -5.50 7.52
C GLU A 78 -20.47 -5.35 9.06
N LYS A 79 -19.86 -4.29 9.61
CA LYS A 79 -19.83 -3.97 11.05
C LYS A 79 -20.45 -2.59 11.35
N PRO A 80 -21.78 -2.43 11.17
CA PRO A 80 -22.47 -1.14 11.34
C PRO A 80 -22.52 -0.64 12.79
N ASP A 81 -22.20 -1.51 13.76
CA ASP A 81 -22.13 -1.22 15.19
C ASP A 81 -20.90 -0.38 15.57
N ARG A 82 -19.94 -0.20 14.66
CA ARG A 82 -18.71 0.56 14.87
C ARG A 82 -18.60 1.76 13.93
N GLN A 83 -18.11 2.88 14.47
CA GLN A 83 -17.76 4.05 13.66
C GLN A 83 -16.30 4.00 13.25
N TYR A 84 -16.06 4.13 11.95
CA TYR A 84 -14.72 4.11 11.36
C TYR A 84 -14.35 5.48 10.78
N THR A 85 -13.12 5.94 11.05
CA THR A 85 -12.52 7.08 10.35
C THR A 85 -11.34 6.58 9.53
N ILE A 86 -11.45 6.63 8.20
CA ILE A 86 -10.41 6.15 7.29
C ILE A 86 -9.54 7.33 6.85
N ARG A 87 -8.24 7.17 7.04
CA ARG A 87 -7.20 8.11 6.58
C ARG A 87 -6.18 7.33 5.77
N ALA A 88 -5.71 7.93 4.68
CA ALA A 88 -4.72 7.34 3.80
C ALA A 88 -3.61 8.36 3.53
N SER A 89 -2.39 7.86 3.42
CA SER A 89 -1.23 8.57 2.90
C SER A 89 -0.63 7.72 1.78
N TYR A 90 -0.08 8.36 0.76
CA TYR A 90 0.66 7.64 -0.28
C TYR A 90 1.97 8.34 -0.52
N LEU A 91 3.08 7.64 -0.28
CA LEU A 91 4.39 8.25 -0.14
C LEU A 91 5.40 7.55 -1.06
N GLU A 92 6.25 8.34 -1.70
CA GLU A 92 7.43 7.85 -2.41
C GLU A 92 8.68 8.21 -1.60
N ILE A 93 9.56 7.23 -1.39
CA ILE A 93 10.88 7.43 -0.79
C ILE A 93 11.92 7.15 -1.86
N TYR A 94 12.66 8.18 -2.26
CA TYR A 94 13.69 8.08 -3.29
C TYR A 94 14.89 8.98 -2.95
N LYS A 95 16.10 8.40 -2.91
CA LYS A 95 17.37 9.10 -2.63
C LYS A 95 17.25 10.10 -1.46
N ASP A 96 16.91 9.58 -0.27
CA ASP A 96 16.72 10.32 0.98
C ASP A 96 15.65 11.42 0.94
N ARG A 97 14.77 11.42 -0.06
CA ARG A 97 13.64 12.33 -0.16
C ARG A 97 12.35 11.57 -0.01
N MET A 98 11.46 12.12 0.81
CA MET A 98 10.08 11.65 0.96
C MET A 98 9.14 12.63 0.28
N VAL A 99 8.26 12.12 -0.59
CA VAL A 99 7.30 12.92 -1.35
C VAL A 99 5.90 12.39 -1.07
N ASP A 100 4.97 13.28 -0.68
CA ASP A 100 3.56 12.94 -0.59
C ASP A 100 2.97 12.89 -2.00
N LEU A 101 2.61 11.69 -2.43
CA LEU A 101 1.97 11.43 -3.71
C LEU A 101 0.51 11.80 -3.69
N LEU A 102 -0.19 12.01 -2.57
CA LEU A 102 -1.59 12.44 -2.57
C LEU A 102 -1.76 13.96 -2.65
N GLU A 103 -0.71 14.74 -2.40
CA GLU A 103 -0.73 16.21 -2.52
C GLU A 103 -1.10 16.63 -3.97
N THR A 104 -2.21 17.37 -4.11
CA THR A 104 -2.72 17.88 -5.41
C THR A 104 -2.49 19.36 -5.60
N THR A 105 -2.06 20.08 -4.57
CA THR A 105 -1.89 21.53 -4.61
C THR A 105 -0.63 21.84 -5.40
N GLY A 106 -0.80 22.35 -6.63
CA GLY A 106 0.26 22.71 -7.59
C GLY A 106 1.23 23.81 -7.16
N ASN A 107 1.47 23.99 -5.86
CA ASN A 107 2.50 24.88 -5.33
C ASN A 107 3.88 24.20 -5.47
N ILE A 108 4.35 24.12 -6.71
CA ILE A 108 5.66 23.58 -7.11
C ILE A 108 6.82 24.34 -6.43
N ARG A 109 6.58 25.56 -5.90
CA ARG A 109 7.57 26.35 -5.16
C ARG A 109 7.78 25.93 -3.70
N GLY A 110 7.04 24.95 -3.20
CA GLY A 110 7.20 24.44 -1.86
C GLY A 110 6.83 22.96 -1.79
N LYS A 111 7.64 22.09 -2.41
CA LYS A 111 7.68 20.67 -2.00
C LYS A 111 8.02 20.68 -0.51
N LYS A 112 6.99 20.59 0.34
CA LYS A 112 7.18 20.49 1.79
C LYS A 112 7.88 19.16 2.02
N THR A 113 9.14 19.23 2.45
CA THR A 113 9.85 18.07 2.98
C THR A 113 8.99 17.48 4.09
N LEU A 114 8.62 16.21 3.94
CA LEU A 114 7.93 15.48 5.00
C LEU A 114 8.91 15.34 6.17
N LEU A 115 8.47 15.76 7.36
CA LEU A 115 9.25 15.63 8.57
C LEU A 115 8.92 14.30 9.21
N LEU A 116 9.95 13.45 9.34
CA LEU A 116 9.92 12.27 10.19
C LEU A 116 10.19 12.73 11.63
N LEU A 117 9.20 12.55 12.48
CA LEU A 117 9.30 12.85 13.91
C LEU A 117 9.24 11.57 14.72
N GLU A 118 9.87 11.60 15.88
CA GLU A 118 9.80 10.57 16.90
C GLU A 118 9.03 11.14 18.09
N ASP A 119 8.04 10.40 18.59
CA ASP A 119 7.36 10.77 19.82
C ASP A 119 8.20 10.37 21.05
N PRO A 120 7.88 10.87 22.26
CA PRO A 120 8.59 10.48 23.48
C PRO A 120 8.50 8.99 23.83
N SER A 121 7.63 8.23 23.17
CA SER A 121 7.54 6.77 23.31
C SER A 121 8.36 5.99 22.28
N GLY A 122 9.09 6.68 21.39
CA GLY A 122 9.93 6.08 20.35
C GLY A 122 9.17 5.70 19.07
N HIS A 123 7.90 6.08 18.92
CA HIS A 123 7.17 5.84 17.67
C HIS A 123 7.44 6.95 16.65
N PHE A 124 7.75 6.53 15.44
CA PHE A 124 7.96 7.44 14.32
C PHE A 124 6.64 7.77 13.61
N TYR A 125 6.45 9.04 13.28
CA TYR A 125 5.30 9.51 12.52
C TYR A 125 5.70 10.60 11.52
N LEU A 126 4.97 10.65 10.42
CA LEU A 126 5.15 11.68 9.39
C LEU A 126 4.10 12.77 9.60
N LEU A 127 4.56 14.01 9.72
CA LEU A 127 3.66 15.15 9.82
C LEU A 127 2.98 15.42 8.47
N ARG A 128 1.66 15.69 8.53
CA ARG A 128 0.85 16.30 7.46
C ARG A 128 0.63 15.44 6.20
N THR A 129 0.67 14.11 6.32
CA THR A 129 0.47 13.18 5.20
C THR A 129 -0.91 12.52 5.15
N MET A 130 -1.75 12.73 6.16
CA MET A 130 -3.00 11.99 6.31
C MET A 130 -4.15 12.69 5.59
N HIS A 131 -4.57 12.11 4.46
CA HIS A 131 -5.72 12.57 3.69
C HIS A 131 -6.96 11.76 4.06
N ARG A 132 -8.14 12.42 4.12
CA ARG A 132 -9.40 11.75 4.47
C ARG A 132 -9.90 10.91 3.29
N ALA A 133 -10.17 9.63 3.54
CA ALA A 133 -10.67 8.70 2.54
C ALA A 133 -12.17 8.44 2.73
N ASN A 134 -13.01 8.98 1.85
CA ASN A 134 -14.46 8.85 1.94
C ASN A 134 -15.05 7.68 1.11
N SER A 135 -14.29 7.13 0.15
CA SER A 135 -14.75 6.05 -0.74
C SER A 135 -13.57 5.25 -1.30
N TYR A 136 -13.80 3.96 -1.57
CA TYR A 136 -12.86 3.08 -2.27
C TYR A 136 -12.49 3.61 -3.67
N THR A 137 -13.45 4.17 -4.41
CA THR A 137 -13.19 4.72 -5.76
C THR A 137 -12.25 5.92 -5.71
N HIS A 138 -12.39 6.76 -4.69
CA HIS A 138 -11.59 7.97 -4.53
C HIS A 138 -10.12 7.63 -4.22
N VAL A 139 -9.89 6.69 -3.30
CA VAL A 139 -8.53 6.27 -2.92
C VAL A 139 -7.89 5.42 -4.01
N SER A 140 -8.62 4.41 -4.52
CA SER A 140 -8.12 3.51 -5.56
C SER A 140 -7.77 4.27 -6.83
N ALA A 141 -8.66 5.14 -7.34
CA ALA A 141 -8.36 5.93 -8.53
C ALA A 141 -7.20 6.91 -8.31
N THR A 142 -7.08 7.53 -7.15
CA THR A 142 -5.99 8.49 -6.89
C THR A 142 -4.64 7.80 -6.77
N CYS A 143 -4.56 6.68 -6.05
CA CYS A 143 -3.33 5.90 -5.90
C CYS A 143 -2.94 5.24 -7.22
N ILE A 144 -3.89 4.62 -7.94
CA ILE A 144 -3.62 3.93 -9.21
C ILE A 144 -3.24 4.93 -10.30
N ASN A 145 -3.98 6.03 -10.48
CA ASN A 145 -3.67 7.00 -11.53
C ASN A 145 -2.30 7.68 -11.35
N LYS A 146 -1.81 7.80 -10.11
CA LYS A 146 -0.48 8.37 -9.83
C LYS A 146 0.66 7.36 -9.97
N VAL A 147 0.38 6.06 -9.88
CA VAL A 147 1.34 4.99 -10.21
C VAL A 147 1.48 4.81 -11.72
N LEU A 148 0.37 4.91 -12.43
CA LEU A 148 0.31 4.77 -13.90
C LEU A 148 0.73 6.05 -14.63
N ALA A 149 0.76 7.19 -13.94
CA ALA A 149 1.41 8.38 -14.48
C ALA A 149 2.89 8.05 -14.73
N PRO A 150 3.45 8.32 -15.93
CA PRO A 150 4.82 7.96 -16.23
C PRO A 150 5.73 8.57 -15.17
N THR A 151 6.37 7.71 -14.37
CA THR A 151 7.47 8.10 -13.49
C THR A 151 8.45 8.85 -14.37
N ARG A 152 8.57 10.16 -14.17
CA ARG A 152 9.51 10.99 -14.93
C ARG A 152 10.89 10.34 -14.82
N SER A 153 11.35 9.88 -15.98
CA SER A 153 12.70 9.47 -16.33
C SER A 153 13.43 8.54 -15.35
N SER A 154 13.50 7.27 -15.74
CA SER A 154 14.80 6.64 -15.92
C SER A 154 15.68 7.55 -16.78
N GLU A 155 16.52 8.37 -16.16
CA GLU A 155 17.73 8.89 -16.80
C GLU A 155 18.93 8.22 -16.12
N PRO A 156 19.99 7.88 -16.90
CA PRO A 156 21.10 7.06 -16.47
C PRO A 156 21.93 7.66 -15.32
#